data_AF-A0A3M2WYS1-F1
#
_entry.id   AF-A0A3M2WYS1-F1
#
_cell.length_a   1.000
_cell.length_b   1.000
_cell.length_c   1.000
_cell.angle_alpha   90.00
_cell.angle_beta   90.00
_cell.angle_gamma   90.00
#
_symmetry.space_group_name_H-M   'P 1'
#
loop_
_entity.id
_entity.type
_entity.pdbx_description
1 polymer ?
#
loop_
_entity_poly.entity_id
_entity_poly.type
_entity_poly.pdbx_seq_one_letter_code
_entity_poly.pdbx_strand_id
1 'polypeptide(L)'
;HLELAPKGVYIQAVLPAATRTEIWERAGIDLNTLSEVMDVEELVDAALVGFDRRELVTIPPLHVASRWDSLDGARQGLLSDIRQAKAAERYQPQA
;
A
#
# COMPACT_ATOMS: atom_id res chain seq x y z
N HIS A 1 9.38 5.99 6.98
CA HIS A 1 9.10 6.72 8.24
C HIS A 1 10.18 6.47 9.30
N LEU A 2 10.50 5.22 9.65
CA LEU A 2 11.41 4.86 10.74
C LEU A 2 12.78 5.58 10.72
N GLU A 3 13.42 5.70 9.56
CA GLU A 3 14.77 6.27 9.46
C GLU A 3 14.83 7.81 9.45
N LEU A 4 13.81 8.46 8.86
CA LEU A 4 13.83 9.91 8.62
C LEU A 4 12.89 10.71 9.52
N ALA A 5 11.90 10.07 10.17
CA ALA A 5 11.04 10.73 11.14
C ALA A 5 11.81 11.34 12.32
N PRO A 6 12.83 10.66 12.91
CA PRO A 6 13.68 11.28 13.94
C PRO A 6 14.45 12.52 13.45
N LYS A 7 14.61 12.68 12.13
CA LYS A 7 15.23 13.84 11.49
C LYS A 7 14.22 14.93 11.14
N GLY A 8 12.97 14.81 11.58
CA GLY A 8 11.89 15.77 11.31
C GLY A 8 11.26 15.64 9.92
N VAL A 9 11.60 14.60 9.15
CA VAL A 9 11.05 14.39 7.80
C VAL A 9 9.80 13.52 7.87
N TYR A 10 8.71 14.02 7.28
CA TYR A 10 7.49 13.26 7.07
C TYR A 10 7.49 12.57 5.72
N ILE A 11 7.07 11.31 5.69
CA ILE A 11 6.97 10.48 4.49
C ILE A 11 5.57 9.89 4.47
N GLN A 12 4.85 10.16 3.38
CA GLN A 12 3.54 9.58 3.08
C GLN A 12 3.66 8.68 1.85
N ALA A 13 3.10 7.48 1.92
CA ALA A 13 2.83 6.66 0.74
C ALA A 13 1.35 6.83 0.35
N VAL A 14 1.09 7.31 -0.86
CA VAL A 14 -0.26 7.43 -1.41
C VAL A 14 -0.47 6.33 -2.45
N LEU A 15 -1.46 5.46 -2.23
CA LEU A 15 -1.75 4.33 -3.09
C LEU A 15 -3.12 4.51 -3.77
N PRO A 16 -3.16 5.09 -4.98
CA PRO A 16 -4.37 5.11 -5.79
C PRO A 16 -4.70 3.74 -6.37
N ALA A 17 -5.95 3.59 -6.84
CA ALA A 17 -6.33 2.54 -7.78
C ALA A 17 -6.45 3.14 -9.20
N ALA A 18 -7.29 2.56 -10.06
CA ALA A 18 -7.57 3.15 -11.36
C ALA A 18 -8.07 4.58 -11.19
N THR A 19 -7.26 5.54 -11.67
CA THR A 19 -7.54 6.97 -11.60
C THR A 19 -7.50 7.54 -13.01
N ARG A 20 -8.46 8.42 -13.34
CA ARG A 20 -8.59 9.01 -14.68
C ARG A 20 -7.44 9.97 -14.95
N THR A 21 -6.38 9.46 -15.58
CA THR A 21 -5.16 10.21 -15.92
C THR A 21 -4.63 9.76 -17.28
N GLU A 22 -3.75 10.55 -17.89
CA GLU A 22 -3.17 10.26 -19.21
C GLU A 22 -2.32 8.98 -19.27
N ILE A 23 -1.99 8.35 -18.14
CA ILE A 23 -1.09 7.19 -18.09
C ILE A 23 -1.65 5.98 -18.85
N TRP A 24 -2.97 5.84 -18.91
CA TRP A 24 -3.67 4.73 -19.55
C TRP A 24 -3.61 4.83 -21.07
N GLU A 25 -3.86 6.01 -21.63
CA GLU A 25 -3.73 6.26 -23.07
C GLU A 25 -2.30 6.02 -23.53
N ARG A 26 -1.30 6.46 -22.74
CA ARG A 26 0.13 6.21 -23.01
C ARG A 26 0.48 4.72 -22.99
N ALA A 27 -0.26 3.91 -22.23
CA ALA A 27 -0.11 2.46 -22.18
C ALA A 27 -0.94 1.72 -23.25
N GLY A 28 -1.66 2.44 -24.12
CA GLY A 28 -2.55 1.87 -25.13
C GLY A 28 -3.84 1.29 -24.56
N ILE A 29 -4.23 1.69 -23.35
CA ILE A 29 -5.45 1.24 -22.67
C ILE A 29 -6.51 2.33 -22.80
N ASP A 30 -7.66 1.99 -23.36
CA ASP A 30 -8.82 2.89 -23.40
C ASP A 30 -9.46 2.95 -22.01
N LEU A 31 -9.35 4.11 -21.36
CA LEU A 31 -9.95 4.39 -20.06
C LEU A 31 -11.45 4.11 -19.99
N ASN A 32 -12.17 4.28 -21.10
CA ASN A 32 -13.62 4.03 -21.14
C ASN A 32 -13.96 2.55 -21.00
N THR A 33 -12.98 1.65 -21.14
CA THR A 33 -13.15 0.21 -20.91
C THR A 33 -12.97 -0.18 -19.44
N LEU A 34 -12.40 0.69 -18.62
CA LEU A 34 -12.26 0.47 -17.18
C LEU A 34 -13.55 0.90 -16.47
N SER A 35 -14.15 -0.03 -15.73
CA SER A 35 -15.20 0.30 -14.76
C SER A 35 -14.57 0.77 -13.45
N GLU A 36 -15.29 1.59 -12.69
CA GLU A 36 -14.89 2.04 -11.33
C GLU A 36 -13.56 2.80 -11.27
N VAL A 37 -13.44 3.85 -12.10
CA VAL A 37 -12.29 4.77 -12.10
C VAL A 37 -12.61 5.99 -11.25
N MET A 38 -11.72 6.33 -10.31
CA MET A 38 -11.82 7.57 -9.51
C MET A 38 -11.32 8.77 -10.31
N ASP A 39 -11.93 9.94 -10.07
CA ASP A 39 -11.42 11.19 -10.62
C ASP A 39 -10.09 11.58 -9.97
N VAL A 40 -9.19 12.21 -10.73
CA VAL A 40 -7.90 12.65 -10.22
C VAL A 40 -8.06 13.75 -9.17
N GLU A 41 -9.05 14.64 -9.31
CA GLU A 41 -9.31 15.68 -8.31
C GLU A 41 -9.75 15.05 -6.98
N GLU A 42 -10.68 14.08 -7.01
CA GLU A 42 -11.14 13.37 -5.82
C GLU A 42 -10.00 12.58 -5.15
N LEU A 43 -9.14 11.93 -5.93
CA LEU A 43 -7.97 11.23 -5.42
C LEU A 43 -7.04 12.17 -4.66
N VAL A 44 -6.71 13.31 -5.27
CA VAL A 44 -5.74 14.27 -4.71
C VAL A 44 -6.31 14.91 -3.45
N ASP A 45 -7.58 15.29 -3.44
CA ASP A 45 -8.25 15.83 -2.25
C ASP A 45 -8.20 14.82 -1.09
N ALA A 46 -8.53 13.55 -1.34
CA ALA A 46 -8.44 12.50 -0.34
C ALA A 46 -7.00 12.27 0.17
N ALA A 47 -6.01 12.30 -0.75
CA ALA A 47 -4.61 12.15 -0.40
C ALA A 47 -4.09 13.30 0.49
N LEU A 48 -4.52 14.54 0.20
CA LEU A 48 -4.15 15.72 0.97
C LEU A 48 -4.81 15.74 2.35
N VAL A 49 -6.04 15.23 2.49
CA VAL A 49 -6.63 14.99 3.81
C VAL A 49 -5.76 14.04 4.65
N GLY A 50 -5.23 12.97 4.04
CA GLY A 50 -4.27 12.07 4.71
C GLY A 50 -2.95 12.77 5.06
N PHE A 51 -2.46 13.64 4.17
CA PHE A 51 -1.23 14.41 4.36
C PHE A 51 -1.32 15.34 5.56
N ASP A 52 -2.42 16.11 5.66
CA ASP A 52 -2.67 17.04 6.76
C ASP A 52 -2.78 16.30 8.11
N ARG A 53 -3.29 15.06 8.09
CA ARG A 53 -3.37 14.18 9.27
C ARG A 53 -2.05 13.49 9.61
N ARG A 54 -0.98 13.71 8.84
CA ARG A 54 0.31 13.02 8.96
C ARG A 54 0.18 11.49 8.83
N GLU A 55 -0.80 11.02 8.05
CA GLU A 55 -1.00 9.60 7.80
C GLU A 55 0.20 9.02 7.02
N LEU A 56 0.73 7.86 7.43
CA LEU A 56 1.92 7.31 6.79
C LEU A 56 1.61 6.60 5.46
N VAL A 57 0.44 5.98 5.38
CA VAL A 57 -0.03 5.21 4.23
C VAL A 57 -1.49 5.57 3.99
N THR A 58 -1.75 6.28 2.90
CA THR A 58 -3.07 6.76 2.51
C THR A 58 -3.53 5.99 1.29
N ILE A 59 -4.65 5.28 1.41
CA ILE A 59 -5.21 4.43 0.36
C ILE A 59 -6.65 4.88 0.09
N PRO A 60 -6.88 5.94 -0.70
CA PRO A 60 -8.21 6.50 -0.94
C PRO A 60 -9.30 5.49 -1.36
N PRO A 61 -9.03 4.50 -2.23
CA PRO A 61 -10.06 3.52 -2.61
C PRO A 61 -10.27 2.39 -1.58
N LEU A 62 -9.51 2.35 -0.48
CA LEU A 62 -9.68 1.34 0.57
C LEU A 62 -10.79 1.75 1.55
N HIS A 63 -11.99 1.22 1.32
CA HIS A 63 -13.17 1.56 2.09
C HIS A 63 -13.12 1.09 3.56
N VAL A 64 -12.34 0.04 3.86
CA VAL A 64 -12.18 -0.52 5.22
C VAL A 64 -10.73 -0.39 5.66
N ALA A 65 -10.41 0.72 6.35
CA ALA A 65 -9.05 1.06 6.75
C ALA A 65 -8.32 -0.06 7.53
N SER A 66 -9.03 -0.78 8.42
CA SER A 66 -8.44 -1.86 9.23
C SER A 66 -7.89 -3.05 8.43
N ARG A 67 -8.21 -3.14 7.13
CA ARG A 67 -7.59 -4.12 6.22
C ARG A 67 -6.11 -3.84 5.99
N TRP A 68 -5.70 -2.57 6.01
CA TRP A 68 -4.28 -2.20 5.97
C TRP A 68 -3.56 -2.67 7.23
N ASP A 69 -4.11 -2.41 8.41
CA ASP A 69 -3.50 -2.83 9.68
C ASP A 69 -3.38 -4.37 9.77
N SER A 70 -4.40 -5.08 9.27
CA SER A 70 -4.38 -6.55 9.20
C SER A 70 -3.28 -7.06 8.28
N LEU A 71 -3.06 -6.41 7.13
CA LEU A 71 -1.98 -6.75 6.21
C LEU A 71 -0.61 -6.51 6.83
N ASP A 72 -0.40 -5.36 7.47
CA ASP A 72 0.86 -5.05 8.12
C ASP A 72 1.12 -5.99 9.32
N GLY A 73 0.08 -6.30 10.09
CA GLY A 73 0.14 -7.29 11.16
C GLY A 73 0.52 -8.69 10.66
N ALA A 74 -0.08 -9.15 9.56
CA ALA A 74 0.29 -10.43 8.95
C ALA A 74 1.74 -10.43 8.44
N ARG A 75 2.22 -9.32 7.86
CA ARG A 75 3.62 -9.14 7.44
C ARG A 75 4.57 -9.25 8.64
N GLN A 76 4.25 -8.60 9.76
CA GLN A 76 5.03 -8.69 10.99
C GLN A 76 5.00 -10.09 11.60
N GLY A 77 3.84 -10.74 11.60
CA GLY A 77 3.67 -12.13 12.05
C GLY A 77 4.57 -13.09 11.28
N LEU A 78 4.58 -12.98 9.95
CA LEU A 78 5.47 -13.79 9.10
C LEU A 78 6.94 -13.59 9.49
N LEU A 79 7.38 -12.33 9.67
CA LEU A 79 8.75 -12.03 10.08
C LEU A 79 9.10 -12.64 11.44
N SER A 80 8.13 -12.69 12.37
CA SER A 80 8.31 -13.24 13.71
C SER A 80 8.53 -14.77 13.71
N ASP A 81 8.01 -15.47 12.70
CA ASP A 81 8.16 -16.92 12.55
C ASP A 81 9.44 -17.33 11.80
N ILE A 82 10.21 -16.37 11.26
CA ILE A 82 11.48 -16.67 10.60
C ILE A 82 12.51 -17.11 11.63
N ARG A 83 12.89 -18.39 11.56
CA ARG A 83 14.03 -18.95 12.29
C ARG A 83 15.26 -18.93 11.38
N GLN A 84 16.33 -18.27 11.81
CA GLN A 84 17.52 -18.04 10.98
C GLN A 84 18.59 -19.14 11.10
N ALA A 85 18.55 -19.93 12.19
CA ALA A 85 19.61 -20.90 12.48
C ALA A 85 19.52 -22.20 11.65
N LYS A 86 18.31 -22.61 11.27
CA LYS A 86 18.05 -23.87 10.57
C LYS A 86 16.88 -23.72 9.61
N ALA A 87 16.91 -24.48 8.51
CA ALA A 87 15.77 -24.62 7.62
C ALA A 87 14.57 -25.23 8.37
N ALA A 88 13.35 -24.87 7.96
CA ALA A 88 12.12 -25.41 8.55
C ALA A 88 12.01 -26.94 8.36
N GLU A 89 11.41 -27.62 9.33
CA GLU A 89 11.29 -29.09 9.36
C GLU A 89 10.62 -29.66 8.12
N ARG A 90 9.66 -28.95 7.53
CA ARG A 90 8.99 -29.33 6.27
C ARG A 90 9.91 -29.49 5.05
N TYR A 91 11.20 -29.12 5.17
CA TYR A 91 12.21 -29.31 4.13
C TYR A 91 13.18 -30.47 4.42
N GLN A 92 13.02 -31.17 5.55
CA GLN A 92 13.84 -32.35 5.82
C GLN A 92 13.43 -33.52 4.93
N PRO A 93 14.37 -34.39 4.50
CA PRO A 93 14.04 -35.57 3.72
C PRO A 93 13.06 -36.47 4.48
N GLN A 94 12.01 -36.97 3.81
CA GLN A 94 11.20 -38.05 4.36
C GLN A 94 12.05 -39.32 4.46
N ALA A 95 12.05 -39.94 5.64
CA ALA A 95 12.64 -41.24 5.89
C ALA A 95 11.82 -42.36 5.27
#